data_AF-A0A165WGK8-F1
#
_entry.id   AF-A0A165WGK8-F1
#
_cell.length_a   1.000
_cell.length_b   1.000
_cell.length_c   1.000
_cell.angle_alpha   90.00
_cell.angle_beta   90.00
_cell.angle_gamma   90.00
#
_symmetry.space_group_name_H-M   'P 1'
#
loop_
_entity.id
_entity.type
_entity.pdbx_description
1 polymer ?
#
loop_
_entity_poly.entity_id
_entity_poly.type
_entity_poly.pdbx_seq_one_letter_code
_entity_poly.pdbx_strand_id
1 'polypeptide(L)'
;MGRISKYNTPEEKRQAIAANSRRYAHTDKGRDARNTSQRAAYRRNTSRKGPSVTYTHTLPRDLLQYAVKPLPSSDLFLSTLHDDGTVDESDLDHWDLPPPYTRSQTLSSSAYAINLVDVVHGRNLRRHRKEGRDRMEDYRSRKNLKGARQTILAMEKGEIDKYNSVLKHTEENGEYDMFQASTHSPRGG
;
A
#
# COMPACT_ATOMS: atom_id res chain seq x y z
N MET A 1 30.59 50.43 -2.75
CA MET A 1 29.78 49.61 -3.68
C MET A 1 28.77 48.82 -2.87
N GLY A 2 27.47 49.14 -3.00
CA GLY A 2 26.40 48.49 -2.23
C GLY A 2 26.06 47.10 -2.77
N ARG A 3 25.72 46.15 -1.88
CA ARG A 3 25.22 44.82 -2.26
C ARG A 3 23.81 44.96 -2.83
N ILE A 4 23.65 44.70 -4.13
CA ILE A 4 22.34 44.66 -4.78
C ILE A 4 21.58 43.42 -4.27
N SER A 5 20.30 43.60 -3.92
CA SER A 5 19.44 42.50 -3.50
C SER A 5 19.20 41.54 -4.66
N LYS A 6 19.41 40.25 -4.42
CA LYS A 6 19.20 39.18 -5.43
C LYS A 6 17.75 39.07 -5.92
N TYR A 7 16.79 39.57 -5.14
CA TYR A 7 15.37 39.59 -5.47
C TYR A 7 14.83 40.98 -5.13
N ASN A 8 14.01 41.53 -6.03
CA ASN A 8 13.44 42.87 -5.88
C ASN A 8 12.10 42.83 -5.14
N THR A 9 11.42 41.68 -5.13
CA THR A 9 10.15 41.51 -4.41
C THR A 9 10.12 40.24 -3.55
N PRO A 10 9.30 40.22 -2.47
CA PRO A 10 9.10 39.01 -1.67
C PRO A 10 8.49 37.85 -2.46
N GLU A 11 7.66 38.13 -3.45
CA GLU A 11 7.05 37.10 -4.31
C GLU A 11 8.09 36.45 -5.22
N GLU A 12 8.96 37.24 -5.84
CA GLU A 12 10.06 36.75 -6.66
C GLU A 12 10.99 35.83 -5.86
N LYS A 13 11.26 36.20 -4.59
CA LYS A 13 12.01 35.35 -3.65
C LYS A 13 11.29 34.02 -3.40
N ARG A 14 9.97 34.02 -3.17
CA ARG A 14 9.19 32.79 -2.94
C ARG A 14 9.17 31.89 -4.18
N GLN A 15 8.99 32.47 -5.36
CA GLN A 15 9.01 31.74 -6.64
C GLN A 15 10.38 31.12 -6.91
N ALA A 16 11.47 31.86 -6.67
CA ALA A 16 12.82 31.36 -6.83
C ALA A 16 13.14 30.21 -5.85
N ILE A 17 12.68 30.31 -4.59
CA ILE A 17 12.81 29.22 -3.61
C ILE A 17 12.02 27.98 -4.06
N ALA A 18 10.80 28.15 -4.56
CA ALA A 18 9.97 27.04 -5.05
C ALA A 18 10.59 26.36 -6.29
N ALA A 19 11.14 27.14 -7.22
CA ALA A 19 11.82 26.60 -8.40
C ALA A 19 13.10 25.84 -8.01
N ASN A 20 13.89 26.38 -7.09
CA ASN A 20 15.10 25.72 -6.60
C ASN A 20 14.81 24.47 -5.78
N SER A 21 13.75 24.47 -4.96
CA SER A 21 13.36 23.28 -4.20
C SER A 21 12.88 22.14 -5.11
N ARG A 22 12.16 22.46 -6.19
CA ARG A 22 11.80 21.49 -7.25
C ARG A 22 13.03 20.92 -7.93
N ARG A 23 13.97 21.77 -8.35
CA ARG A 23 15.23 21.31 -8.98
C ARG A 23 16.04 20.43 -8.03
N TYR A 24 16.21 20.86 -6.78
CA TYR A 24 16.94 20.10 -5.77
C TYR A 24 16.28 18.75 -5.46
N ALA A 25 14.94 18.69 -5.42
CA ALA A 25 14.19 17.47 -5.17
C ALA A 25 14.43 16.33 -6.19
N HIS A 26 14.87 16.66 -7.40
CA HIS A 26 15.21 15.68 -8.44
C HIS A 26 16.68 15.27 -8.45
N THR A 27 17.54 15.91 -7.65
CA THR A 27 18.93 15.50 -7.49
C THR A 27 19.06 14.33 -6.52
N ASP A 28 20.12 13.54 -6.65
CA ASP A 28 20.39 12.41 -5.73
C ASP A 28 20.50 12.88 -4.28
N LYS A 29 21.18 14.00 -4.03
CA LYS A 29 21.26 14.62 -2.70
C LYS A 29 19.89 14.99 -2.14
N GLY A 30 18.99 15.51 -2.98
CA GLY A 30 17.61 15.81 -2.58
C GLY A 30 16.77 14.57 -2.28
N ARG A 31 16.96 13.51 -3.07
CA ARG A 31 16.32 12.20 -2.85
C ARG A 31 16.80 11.57 -1.54
N ASP A 32 18.10 11.61 -1.26
CA ASP A 32 18.69 11.07 -0.04
C ASP A 32 18.25 11.84 1.20
N ALA A 33 18.23 13.17 1.14
CA ALA A 33 17.71 14.01 2.21
C ALA A 33 16.23 13.68 2.52
N ARG A 34 15.41 13.48 1.48
CA ARG A 34 14.00 13.07 1.64
C ARG A 34 13.88 11.66 2.23
N ASN A 35 14.64 10.69 1.72
CA ASN A 35 14.63 9.34 2.25
C ASN A 35 15.06 9.31 3.72
N THR A 36 16.05 10.12 4.08
CA THR A 36 16.56 10.23 5.46
C THR A 36 15.51 10.84 6.38
N SER A 37 14.84 11.93 5.97
CA SER A 37 13.77 12.54 6.75
C SER A 37 12.57 11.61 6.91
N GLN A 38 12.19 10.87 5.85
CA GLN A 38 11.15 9.85 5.90
C GLN A 38 11.51 8.70 6.85
N ARG A 39 12.75 8.20 6.80
CA ARG A 39 13.25 7.18 7.74
C ARG A 39 13.20 7.67 9.19
N ALA A 40 13.63 8.91 9.44
CA ALA A 40 13.59 9.51 10.77
C ALA A 40 12.15 9.68 11.27
N ALA A 41 11.24 10.16 10.41
CA ALA A 41 9.82 10.28 10.72
C ALA A 41 9.17 8.92 10.99
N TYR A 42 9.47 7.91 10.17
CA TYR A 42 9.02 6.55 10.37
C TYR A 42 9.49 6.02 11.73
N ARG A 43 10.79 6.13 12.03
CA ARG A 43 11.36 5.72 13.33
C ARG A 43 10.68 6.42 14.51
N ARG A 44 10.42 7.73 14.42
CA ARG A 44 9.71 8.47 15.49
C ARG A 44 8.28 7.97 15.67
N ASN A 45 7.57 7.73 14.56
CA ASN A 45 6.18 7.29 14.58
C ASN A 45 6.03 5.83 15.05
N THR A 46 6.98 4.96 14.70
CA THR A 46 6.99 3.56 15.15
C THR A 46 7.51 3.44 16.59
N SER A 47 8.49 4.25 17.00
CA SER A 47 9.02 4.24 18.36
C SER A 47 7.99 4.68 19.40
N ARG A 48 7.15 5.68 19.10
CA ARG A 48 6.10 6.16 20.01
C ARG A 48 5.00 5.15 20.32
N LYS A 49 4.81 4.14 19.46
CA LYS A 49 3.78 3.10 19.65
C LYS A 49 4.36 1.80 20.24
N GLY A 50 5.64 1.82 20.63
CA GLY A 50 6.40 0.60 20.95
C GLY A 50 6.57 -0.29 19.71
N PRO A 51 7.40 -1.35 19.77
CA PRO A 51 7.24 -2.44 18.82
C PRO A 51 5.76 -2.85 18.89
N SER A 52 5.06 -2.81 17.76
CA SER A 52 3.81 -3.56 17.63
C SER A 52 4.13 -4.93 18.17
N VAL A 53 3.51 -5.31 19.29
CA VAL A 53 3.63 -6.67 19.82
C VAL A 53 2.90 -7.52 18.79
N THR A 54 3.60 -7.85 17.72
CA THR A 54 3.24 -8.93 16.84
C THR A 54 3.42 -10.15 17.71
N TYR A 55 2.33 -10.59 18.34
CA TYR A 55 2.23 -11.94 18.89
C TYR A 55 2.40 -12.89 17.71
N THR A 56 3.65 -13.09 17.29
CA THR A 56 4.02 -14.17 16.40
C THR A 56 3.98 -15.39 17.28
N HIS A 57 2.84 -16.07 17.29
CA HIS A 57 2.74 -17.39 17.91
C HIS A 57 3.93 -18.22 17.42
N THR A 58 4.73 -18.72 18.36
CA THR A 58 5.90 -19.52 18.03
C THR A 58 5.40 -20.78 17.34
N LEU A 59 5.73 -20.93 16.06
CA LEU A 59 5.30 -22.09 15.28
C LEU A 59 5.90 -23.36 15.90
N PRO A 60 5.11 -24.44 16.06
CA PRO A 60 5.62 -25.74 16.41
C PRO A 60 6.84 -26.11 15.56
N ARG A 61 7.87 -26.66 16.19
CA ARG A 61 9.14 -27.00 15.54
C ARG A 61 8.95 -27.97 14.36
N ASP A 62 7.96 -28.84 14.46
CA ASP A 62 7.62 -29.80 13.42
C ASP A 62 7.11 -29.09 12.16
N LEU A 63 6.25 -28.07 12.31
CA LEU A 63 5.79 -27.26 11.17
C LEU A 63 6.94 -26.50 10.51
N LEU A 64 7.91 -26.01 11.30
CA LEU A 64 9.12 -25.40 10.76
C LEU A 64 9.94 -26.41 9.95
N GLN A 65 10.08 -27.64 10.42
CA GLN A 65 10.77 -28.68 9.65
C GLN A 65 10.06 -28.99 8.33
N TYR A 66 8.73 -29.10 8.33
CA TYR A 66 7.97 -29.29 7.09
C TYR A 66 8.08 -28.11 6.13
N ALA A 67 8.12 -26.88 6.64
CA ALA A 67 8.25 -25.68 5.81
C ALA A 67 9.64 -25.53 5.15
N VAL A 68 10.68 -26.15 5.72
CA VAL A 68 12.05 -26.13 5.19
C VAL A 68 12.30 -27.27 4.18
N LYS A 69 11.41 -28.26 4.12
CA LYS A 69 11.54 -29.34 3.12
C LYS A 69 11.45 -28.75 1.71
N PRO A 70 12.31 -29.20 0.78
CA PRO A 70 12.21 -28.79 -0.60
C PRO A 70 10.85 -29.22 -1.17
N LEU A 71 10.31 -28.39 -2.07
CA LEU A 71 9.13 -28.78 -2.84
C LEU A 71 9.47 -29.99 -3.72
N PRO A 72 8.47 -30.84 -4.04
CA PRO A 72 8.65 -31.90 -5.02
C PRO A 72 9.16 -31.32 -6.34
N SER A 73 10.04 -32.06 -7.02
CA SER A 73 10.60 -31.69 -8.32
C SER A 73 10.26 -32.72 -9.39
N SER A 74 9.27 -33.58 -9.15
CA SER A 74 8.81 -34.54 -10.14
C SER A 74 8.15 -33.82 -11.31
N ASP A 75 8.25 -34.40 -12.50
CA ASP A 75 7.64 -33.84 -13.70
C ASP A 75 6.11 -33.74 -13.55
N LEU A 76 5.52 -34.68 -12.82
CA LEU A 76 4.10 -34.72 -12.48
C LEU A 76 3.68 -33.59 -11.52
N PHE A 77 4.51 -33.25 -10.52
CA PHE A 77 4.27 -32.07 -9.70
C PHE A 77 4.37 -30.78 -10.54
N LEU A 78 5.36 -30.68 -11.42
CA LEU A 78 5.56 -29.50 -12.26
C LEU A 78 4.44 -29.34 -13.30
N SER A 79 4.01 -30.42 -13.93
CA SER A 79 2.91 -30.40 -14.89
C SER A 79 1.61 -29.93 -14.23
N THR A 80 1.27 -30.50 -13.06
CA THR A 80 0.08 -30.08 -12.30
C THR A 80 0.19 -28.66 -11.73
N LEU A 81 1.40 -28.14 -11.50
CA LEU A 81 1.60 -26.76 -11.08
C LEU A 81 1.32 -25.75 -12.21
N HIS A 82 1.61 -26.12 -13.46
CA HIS A 82 1.54 -25.25 -14.63
C HIS A 82 0.27 -25.41 -15.47
N ASP A 83 -0.39 -26.56 -15.42
CA ASP A 83 -1.58 -26.84 -16.21
C ASP A 83 -2.85 -26.21 -15.61
N ASP A 84 -3.63 -25.50 -16.43
CA ASP A 84 -4.92 -24.90 -16.07
C ASP A 84 -6.08 -25.91 -16.21
N GLY A 85 -5.82 -27.10 -16.78
CA GLY A 85 -6.80 -28.17 -16.98
C GLY A 85 -7.15 -29.00 -15.75
N THR A 86 -8.32 -29.64 -15.81
CA THR A 86 -8.66 -30.79 -14.98
C THR A 86 -7.76 -31.95 -15.38
N VAL A 87 -6.62 -32.06 -14.70
CA VAL A 87 -5.78 -33.27 -14.68
C VAL A 87 -6.70 -34.49 -14.49
N ASP A 88 -6.85 -35.29 -15.54
CA ASP A 88 -7.64 -36.52 -15.51
C ASP A 88 -6.86 -37.56 -14.70
N GLU A 89 -7.36 -37.86 -13.51
CA GLU A 89 -6.73 -38.77 -12.55
C GLU A 89 -6.86 -40.24 -12.96
N SER A 90 -7.61 -40.53 -14.03
CA SER A 90 -7.74 -41.90 -14.56
C SER A 90 -6.46 -42.43 -15.20
N ASP A 91 -5.55 -41.54 -15.62
CA ASP A 91 -4.27 -41.89 -16.27
C ASP A 91 -3.04 -41.74 -15.35
N LEU A 92 -3.24 -41.52 -14.04
CA LEU A 92 -2.15 -41.26 -13.08
C LEU A 92 -1.05 -42.33 -13.08
N ASP A 93 -1.42 -43.56 -13.46
CA ASP A 93 -0.56 -44.73 -13.52
C ASP A 93 0.49 -44.66 -14.66
N HIS A 94 0.28 -43.80 -15.65
CA HIS A 94 1.03 -43.78 -16.90
C HIS A 94 1.87 -42.51 -17.11
N TRP A 95 1.77 -41.53 -16.22
CA TRP A 95 2.35 -40.19 -16.43
C TRP A 95 3.87 -40.13 -16.34
N ASP A 96 4.51 -41.11 -15.69
CA ASP A 96 5.97 -41.21 -15.62
C ASP A 96 6.58 -41.99 -16.80
N LEU A 97 5.76 -42.55 -17.69
CA LEU A 97 6.23 -43.36 -18.83
C LEU A 97 6.29 -42.51 -20.11
N PRO A 98 7.31 -42.67 -20.97
CA PRO A 98 7.30 -42.03 -22.27
C PRO A 98 6.23 -42.66 -23.19
N PRO A 99 5.54 -41.87 -24.04
CA PRO A 99 4.55 -42.40 -24.97
C PRO A 99 5.17 -43.40 -25.96
N PRO A 100 4.43 -44.42 -26.43
CA PRO A 100 2.98 -44.62 -26.31
C PRO A 100 2.54 -45.41 -25.06
N TYR A 101 1.52 -44.92 -24.37
CA TYR A 101 0.99 -45.50 -23.13
C TYR A 101 0.23 -46.82 -23.39
N THR A 102 0.67 -47.91 -22.78
CA THR A 102 -0.02 -49.21 -22.79
C THR A 102 -1.10 -49.25 -21.71
N ARG A 103 -2.30 -49.78 -22.04
CA ARG A 103 -3.44 -49.86 -21.11
C ARG A 103 -3.08 -50.55 -19.78
N SER A 104 -3.45 -49.87 -18.70
CA SER A 104 -3.31 -50.16 -17.25
C SER A 104 -2.64 -51.48 -16.87
N GLN A 105 -1.34 -51.42 -16.58
CA GLN A 105 -0.75 -52.29 -15.56
C GLN A 105 -0.99 -51.63 -14.21
N THR A 106 -1.61 -52.38 -13.29
CA THR A 106 -1.80 -51.98 -11.90
C THR A 106 -0.48 -51.49 -11.33
N LEU A 107 -0.36 -50.17 -11.10
CA LEU A 107 0.79 -49.64 -10.38
C LEU A 107 0.92 -50.34 -9.03
N SER A 108 2.17 -50.53 -8.59
CA SER A 108 2.45 -50.76 -7.18
C SER A 108 1.71 -49.68 -6.36
N SER A 109 0.97 -50.10 -5.32
CA SER A 109 0.25 -49.17 -4.43
C SER A 109 1.13 -48.03 -3.91
N SER A 110 2.45 -48.24 -3.79
CA SER A 110 3.41 -47.21 -3.40
C SER A 110 3.64 -46.14 -4.46
N ALA A 111 3.75 -46.51 -5.74
CA ALA A 111 4.00 -45.58 -6.83
C ALA A 111 2.75 -44.70 -7.07
N TYR A 112 1.57 -45.32 -7.04
CA TYR A 112 0.30 -44.60 -7.10
C TYR A 112 0.17 -43.56 -5.98
N ALA A 113 0.54 -43.92 -4.75
CA ALA A 113 0.48 -43.01 -3.61
C ALA A 113 1.45 -41.82 -3.76
N ILE A 114 2.66 -42.05 -4.27
CA ILE A 114 3.65 -40.98 -4.52
C ILE A 114 3.12 -40.02 -5.59
N ASN A 115 2.60 -40.55 -6.69
CA ASN A 115 2.07 -39.75 -7.79
C ASN A 115 0.84 -38.94 -7.35
N LEU A 116 -0.04 -39.54 -6.54
CA LEU A 116 -1.19 -38.84 -5.97
C LEU A 116 -0.74 -37.67 -5.06
N VAL A 117 0.27 -37.89 -4.22
CA VAL A 117 0.82 -36.85 -3.35
C VAL A 117 1.35 -35.68 -4.17
N ASP A 118 2.07 -35.94 -5.26
CA ASP A 118 2.63 -34.91 -6.13
C ASP A 118 1.55 -34.10 -6.87
N VAL A 119 0.51 -34.75 -7.40
CA VAL A 119 -0.65 -34.06 -7.99
C VAL A 119 -1.35 -33.16 -6.98
N VAL A 120 -1.60 -33.67 -5.77
CA VAL A 120 -2.28 -32.92 -4.71
C VAL A 120 -1.44 -31.72 -4.28
N HIS A 121 -0.12 -31.88 -4.13
CA HIS A 121 0.78 -30.78 -3.81
C HIS A 121 0.83 -29.72 -4.91
N GLY A 122 0.93 -30.13 -6.18
CA GLY A 122 0.96 -29.21 -7.32
C GLY A 122 -0.31 -28.37 -7.41
N ARG A 123 -1.49 -29.01 -7.30
CA ARG A 123 -2.80 -28.34 -7.29
C ARG A 123 -2.95 -27.38 -6.11
N ASN A 124 -2.56 -27.80 -4.90
CA ASN A 124 -2.65 -26.95 -3.71
C ASN A 124 -1.76 -25.71 -3.85
N LEU A 125 -0.51 -25.88 -4.32
CA LEU A 125 0.40 -24.76 -4.52
C LEU A 125 -0.13 -23.78 -5.59
N ARG A 126 -0.70 -24.31 -6.67
CA ARG A 126 -1.35 -23.51 -7.71
C ARG A 126 -2.51 -22.66 -7.14
N ARG A 127 -3.40 -23.28 -6.36
CA ARG A 127 -4.51 -22.56 -5.69
C ARG A 127 -3.99 -21.45 -4.79
N HIS A 128 -3.00 -21.74 -3.93
CA HIS A 128 -2.42 -20.73 -3.04
C HIS A 128 -1.74 -19.58 -3.79
N ARG A 129 -1.08 -19.85 -4.92
CA ARG A 129 -0.53 -18.80 -5.79
C ARG A 129 -1.63 -17.91 -6.36
N LYS A 130 -2.74 -18.49 -6.81
CA LYS A 130 -3.90 -17.74 -7.30
C LYS A 130 -4.50 -16.85 -6.21
N GLU A 131 -4.82 -17.42 -5.05
CA GLU A 131 -5.32 -16.66 -3.89
C GLU A 131 -4.35 -15.55 -3.45
N GLY A 132 -3.04 -15.79 -3.53
CA GLY A 132 -2.02 -14.80 -3.24
C GLY A 132 -2.04 -13.62 -4.23
N ARG A 133 -2.19 -13.92 -5.53
CA ARG A 133 -2.34 -12.90 -6.58
C ARG A 133 -3.63 -12.10 -6.39
N ASP A 134 -4.76 -12.77 -6.18
CA ASP A 134 -6.06 -12.14 -5.99
C ASP A 134 -6.05 -11.21 -4.77
N ARG A 135 -5.47 -11.66 -3.64
CA ARG A 135 -5.26 -10.79 -2.46
C ARG A 135 -4.39 -9.58 -2.77
N MET A 136 -3.29 -9.77 -3.50
CA MET A 136 -2.40 -8.66 -3.86
C MET A 136 -3.09 -7.67 -4.78
N GLU A 137 -3.92 -8.14 -5.70
CA GLU A 137 -4.74 -7.31 -6.58
C GLU A 137 -5.79 -6.52 -5.81
N ASP A 138 -6.50 -7.16 -4.86
CA ASP A 138 -7.42 -6.48 -3.95
C ASP A 138 -6.70 -5.40 -3.10
N TYR A 139 -5.51 -5.69 -2.57
CA TYR A 139 -4.71 -4.66 -1.89
C TYR A 139 -4.28 -3.50 -2.81
N ARG A 140 -4.01 -3.78 -4.08
CA ARG A 140 -3.64 -2.76 -5.08
C ARG A 140 -4.86 -1.93 -5.47
N SER A 141 -6.02 -2.53 -5.68
CA SER A 141 -7.26 -1.83 -6.01
C SER A 141 -7.73 -0.97 -4.83
N ARG A 142 -7.55 -1.44 -3.59
CA ARG A 142 -7.75 -0.65 -2.37
C ARG A 142 -6.84 0.57 -2.25
N LYS A 143 -5.71 0.68 -3.00
CA LYS A 143 -4.94 1.95 -3.04
C LYS A 143 -5.73 3.11 -3.67
N ASN A 144 -6.86 2.86 -4.32
CA ASN A 144 -7.79 3.90 -4.72
C ASN A 144 -8.45 4.61 -3.51
N LEU A 145 -8.31 4.08 -2.27
CA LEU A 145 -8.63 4.82 -1.05
C LEU A 145 -7.75 6.05 -0.83
N LYS A 146 -6.57 6.15 -1.46
CA LYS A 146 -5.79 7.41 -1.42
C LYS A 146 -6.53 8.54 -2.13
N GLY A 147 -7.23 8.23 -3.22
CA GLY A 147 -8.13 9.16 -3.90
C GLY A 147 -9.27 9.57 -2.98
N ALA A 148 -9.96 8.58 -2.38
CA ALA A 148 -11.06 8.84 -1.43
C ALA A 148 -10.63 9.67 -0.21
N ARG A 149 -9.44 9.43 0.33
CA ARG A 149 -8.89 10.22 1.44
C ARG A 149 -8.52 11.64 1.01
N GLN A 150 -7.99 11.82 -0.20
CA GLN A 150 -7.70 13.15 -0.74
C GLN A 150 -8.98 13.94 -1.03
N THR A 151 -10.04 13.28 -1.51
CA THR A 151 -11.34 13.93 -1.72
C THR A 151 -11.98 14.32 -0.40
N ILE A 152 -11.93 13.47 0.64
CA ILE A 152 -12.44 13.80 1.98
C ILE A 152 -11.68 15.00 2.57
N LEU A 153 -10.35 15.01 2.50
CA LEU A 153 -9.54 16.13 2.99
C LEU A 153 -9.79 17.43 2.21
N ALA A 154 -10.06 17.34 0.90
CA ALA A 154 -10.39 18.49 0.08
C ALA A 154 -11.78 19.06 0.44
N MET A 155 -12.75 18.19 0.71
CA MET A 155 -14.08 18.59 1.18
C MET A 155 -14.02 19.26 2.55
N GLU A 156 -13.34 18.64 3.53
CA GLU A 156 -13.18 19.21 4.88
C GLU A 156 -12.51 20.59 4.83
N LYS A 157 -11.48 20.75 3.98
CA LYS A 157 -10.83 22.04 3.80
C LYS A 157 -11.78 23.09 3.21
N GLY A 158 -12.59 22.73 2.22
CA GLY A 158 -13.58 23.62 1.64
C GLY A 158 -14.65 24.10 2.64
N GLU A 159 -15.07 23.22 3.55
CA GLU A 159 -15.99 23.59 4.63
C GLU A 159 -15.35 24.56 5.64
N ILE A 160 -14.10 24.30 6.04
CA ILE A 160 -13.35 25.20 6.93
C ILE A 160 -13.19 26.58 6.30
N ASP A 161 -12.83 26.64 5.02
CA ASP A 161 -12.67 27.91 4.29
C ASP A 161 -14.01 28.67 4.21
N LYS A 162 -15.13 27.95 4.05
CA LYS A 162 -16.49 28.54 4.09
C LYS A 162 -16.83 29.11 5.47
N TYR A 163 -16.56 28.38 6.55
CA TYR A 163 -16.77 28.88 7.91
C TYR A 163 -15.92 30.11 8.21
N ASN A 164 -14.64 30.11 7.81
CA ASN A 164 -13.75 31.26 7.99
C ASN A 164 -14.22 32.49 7.20
N SER A 165 -14.80 32.30 6.01
CA SER A 165 -15.38 33.38 5.22
C SER A 165 -16.60 34.02 5.92
N VAL A 166 -17.49 33.19 6.47
CA VAL A 166 -18.64 33.65 7.25
C VAL A 166 -18.18 34.41 8.50
N LEU A 167 -17.17 33.88 9.21
CA LEU A 167 -16.62 34.50 10.41
C LEU A 167 -16.05 35.90 10.11
N LYS A 168 -15.27 36.02 9.03
CA LYS A 168 -14.75 37.33 8.58
C LYS A 168 -15.86 38.32 8.22
N HIS A 169 -16.89 37.87 7.51
CA HIS A 169 -18.02 38.73 7.20
C HIS A 169 -18.80 39.16 8.46
N THR A 170 -18.87 38.32 9.49
CA THR A 170 -19.50 38.72 10.76
C THR A 170 -18.63 39.67 11.58
N GLU A 171 -17.31 39.55 11.53
CA GLU A 171 -16.38 40.49 12.18
C GLU A 171 -16.42 41.86 11.49
N GLU A 172 -16.36 41.88 10.15
CA GLU A 172 -16.42 43.11 9.35
C GLU A 172 -17.76 43.84 9.48
N ASN A 173 -18.88 43.12 9.59
CA ASN A 173 -20.20 43.74 9.77
C ASN A 173 -20.56 44.02 11.23
N GLY A 174 -20.03 43.25 12.19
CA GLY A 174 -20.25 43.47 13.63
C GLY A 174 -19.51 44.68 14.17
N GLU A 175 -18.41 45.08 13.53
CA GLU A 175 -17.71 46.33 13.85
C GLU A 175 -18.53 47.57 13.43
N TYR A 176 -19.40 47.48 12.42
CA TYR A 176 -20.25 48.60 11.99
C TYR A 176 -21.44 48.87 12.93
N ASP A 177 -21.99 47.86 13.61
CA ASP A 177 -23.16 48.02 14.49
C ASP A 177 -22.79 48.61 15.87
N MET A 178 -21.56 48.41 16.35
CA MET A 178 -21.11 49.03 17.61
C MET A 178 -20.80 50.54 17.48
N PHE A 179 -20.48 51.03 16.29
CA PHE A 179 -20.21 52.45 16.08
C PHE A 179 -21.47 53.31 15.85
N GLN A 180 -22.64 52.71 15.55
CA GLN A 180 -23.90 53.47 15.45
C GLN A 180 -24.62 53.64 16.79
N ALA A 181 -24.41 52.75 17.76
CA ALA A 181 -25.06 52.81 19.07
C ALA A 181 -24.54 53.93 20.00
N SER A 182 -23.45 54.62 19.66
CA SER A 182 -22.82 55.64 20.52
C SER A 182 -23.20 57.11 20.22
N THR A 183 -24.12 57.37 19.28
CA THR A 183 -24.43 58.75 18.85
C THR A 183 -25.76 59.31 19.35
N HIS A 184 -26.50 58.63 20.23
CA HIS A 184 -27.74 59.17 20.81
C HIS A 184 -27.63 59.32 22.34
N SER A 185 -26.95 60.39 22.76
CA SER A 185 -27.04 60.90 24.12
C SER A 185 -28.25 61.85 24.19
N PRO A 186 -29.30 61.58 24.99
CA PRO A 186 -30.42 62.48 25.12
C PRO A 186 -29.99 63.70 25.95
N ARG A 187 -30.12 64.88 25.34
CA ARG A 187 -29.93 66.16 26.01
C ARG A 187 -31.08 66.35 27.00
N GLY A 188 -30.75 66.34 28.28
CA GLY A 188 -31.70 66.65 29.35
C GLY A 188 -32.25 68.07 29.21
N GLY A 189 -33.56 68.17 29.40
CA GLY A 189 -34.35 69.40 29.56
C GLY A 189 -35.58 69.04 30.38
#